data_AF-A0A397E5I5-F1
#
_entry.id   AF-A0A397E5I5-F1
#
_cell.length_a   1.000
_cell.length_b   1.000
_cell.length_c   1.000
_cell.angle_alpha   90.00
_cell.angle_beta   90.00
_cell.angle_gamma   90.00
#
_symmetry.space_group_name_H-M   'P 1'
#
loop_
_entity.id
_entity.type
_entity.pdbx_description
1 polymer ?
#
loop_
_entity_poly.entity_id
_entity_poly.type
_entity_poly.pdbx_seq_one_letter_code
_entity_poly.pdbx_strand_id
1 'polypeptide(L)'
;MSKLTIGIIGGSSLFHSTRFSSLAQKVVDTEHGSVLVYTGVWGNTTHDIVFIQRHHADAANHEYNQPANVNYRAIVTALNQEKVDCIIGVYSVGSMRLDIPIGQLVIPDDYFNPFNILNISTSYEAHVVPHITEPLRTHLVQLLQQANLNVRDGGVYVQTSGPRFETKSEIRFFSQYGELVGMTGAHEAGLANEVKLPFAMVSIVDNLANGLGHKLT
;
A
#
# COMPACT_ATOMS: atom_id res chain seq x y z
N MET A 1 -11.50 -8.27 23.50
CA MET A 1 -10.61 -7.40 22.70
C MET A 1 -11.38 -6.13 22.39
N SER A 2 -10.73 -4.96 22.40
CA SER A 2 -11.37 -3.72 21.94
C SER A 2 -11.71 -3.85 20.45
N LYS A 3 -12.85 -3.25 20.06
CA LYS A 3 -13.18 -3.07 18.65
C LYS A 3 -12.09 -2.23 17.98
N LEU A 4 -11.68 -2.63 16.78
CA LEU A 4 -10.72 -1.89 15.94
C LEU A 4 -11.38 -1.55 14.62
N THR A 5 -10.93 -0.45 14.02
CA THR A 5 -11.26 -0.02 12.66
C THR A 5 -9.99 -0.10 11.82
N ILE A 6 -9.94 -1.03 10.87
CA ILE A 6 -8.75 -1.29 10.05
C ILE A 6 -8.91 -0.61 8.69
N GLY A 7 -7.99 0.30 8.35
CA GLY A 7 -7.87 0.88 7.03
C GLY A 7 -7.17 -0.06 6.07
N ILE A 8 -7.76 -0.36 4.91
CA ILE A 8 -7.12 -1.14 3.85
C ILE A 8 -7.04 -0.28 2.58
N ILE A 9 -5.83 -0.17 2.02
CA ILE A 9 -5.63 0.44 0.70
C ILE A 9 -5.22 -0.63 -0.30
N GLY A 10 -6.04 -0.83 -1.34
CA GLY A 10 -5.86 -1.91 -2.30
C GLY A 10 -5.93 -1.48 -3.76
N GLY A 11 -5.34 -2.29 -4.64
CA GLY A 11 -5.59 -2.21 -6.08
C GLY A 11 -6.96 -2.78 -6.47
N SER A 12 -7.34 -2.62 -7.73
CA SER A 12 -8.66 -3.02 -8.25
C SER A 12 -8.95 -4.52 -8.12
N SER A 13 -7.92 -5.37 -8.08
CA SER A 13 -8.07 -6.83 -7.96
C SER A 13 -8.75 -7.28 -6.65
N LEU A 14 -8.54 -6.54 -5.54
CA LEU A 14 -9.20 -6.86 -4.27
C LEU A 14 -10.72 -6.71 -4.37
N PHE A 15 -11.21 -5.86 -5.26
CA PHE A 15 -12.63 -5.62 -5.44
C PHE A 15 -13.36 -6.74 -6.18
N HIS A 16 -12.64 -7.65 -6.82
CA HIS A 16 -13.22 -8.89 -7.37
C HIS A 16 -13.73 -9.83 -6.27
N SER A 17 -13.28 -9.65 -5.02
CA SER A 17 -13.82 -10.37 -3.87
C SER A 17 -15.10 -9.72 -3.36
N THR A 18 -16.14 -10.53 -3.17
CA THR A 18 -17.40 -10.09 -2.57
C THR A 18 -17.24 -9.51 -1.17
N ARG A 19 -16.15 -9.87 -0.46
CA ARG A 19 -15.83 -9.31 0.87
C ARG A 19 -15.59 -7.80 0.85
N PHE A 20 -15.05 -7.27 -0.25
CA PHE A 20 -14.78 -5.83 -0.40
C PHE A 20 -15.89 -5.13 -1.18
N SER A 21 -16.40 -5.76 -2.25
CA SER A 21 -17.44 -5.14 -3.07
C SER A 21 -18.84 -5.09 -2.42
N SER A 22 -19.08 -5.86 -1.37
CA SER A 22 -20.34 -5.78 -0.59
C SER A 22 -20.31 -4.73 0.52
N LEU A 23 -19.20 -4.04 0.73
CA LEU A 23 -19.08 -2.99 1.75
C LEU A 23 -19.92 -1.76 1.35
N ALA A 24 -20.41 -1.03 2.35
CA ALA A 24 -21.22 0.15 2.12
C ALA A 24 -20.35 1.29 1.56
N GLN A 25 -20.77 1.84 0.43
CA GLN A 25 -20.06 2.94 -0.23
C GLN A 25 -20.40 4.28 0.44
N LYS A 26 -19.38 5.12 0.64
CA LYS A 26 -19.47 6.48 1.20
C LYS A 26 -18.45 7.40 0.53
N VAL A 27 -18.78 8.68 0.38
CA VAL A 27 -17.82 9.72 -0.01
C VAL A 27 -17.30 10.43 1.23
N VAL A 28 -15.99 10.65 1.30
CA VAL A 28 -15.32 11.40 2.35
C VAL A 28 -14.64 12.61 1.70
N ASP A 29 -15.10 13.82 2.06
CA ASP A 29 -14.52 15.06 1.55
C ASP A 29 -13.29 15.46 2.39
N THR A 30 -12.16 15.63 1.71
CA THR A 30 -10.93 16.15 2.33
C THR A 30 -10.56 17.49 1.73
N GLU A 31 -9.67 18.23 2.39
CA GLU A 31 -9.11 19.47 1.83
C GLU A 31 -8.28 19.25 0.55
N HIS A 32 -7.92 18.00 0.24
CA HIS A 32 -7.16 17.63 -0.94
C HIS A 32 -8.04 17.07 -2.08
N GLY A 33 -9.33 16.85 -1.84
CA GLY A 33 -10.26 16.22 -2.77
C GLY A 33 -11.13 15.14 -2.12
N SER A 34 -12.21 14.76 -2.80
CA SER A 34 -13.19 13.79 -2.32
C SER A 34 -12.76 12.36 -2.63
N VAL A 35 -12.85 11.48 -1.64
CA VAL A 35 -12.44 10.07 -1.74
C VAL A 35 -13.64 9.14 -1.63
N LEU A 36 -13.72 8.16 -2.51
CA LEU A 36 -14.66 7.05 -2.37
C LEU A 36 -14.12 5.98 -1.44
N VAL A 37 -14.87 5.73 -0.37
CA VAL A 37 -14.53 4.82 0.71
C VAL A 37 -15.61 3.74 0.82
N TYR A 38 -15.21 2.53 1.18
CA TYR A 38 -16.08 1.39 1.39
C TYR A 38 -15.96 0.92 2.84
N THR A 39 -17.04 0.94 3.61
CA THR A 39 -17.02 0.65 5.05
C THR A 39 -17.94 -0.50 5.43
N GLY A 40 -17.62 -1.17 6.55
CA GLY A 40 -18.48 -2.22 7.09
C GLY A 40 -17.80 -3.03 8.17
N VAL A 41 -18.49 -4.04 8.68
CA VAL A 41 -17.93 -5.02 9.62
C VAL A 41 -17.26 -6.13 8.83
N TRP A 42 -16.04 -6.53 9.22
CA TRP A 42 -15.33 -7.58 8.51
C TRP A 42 -15.88 -8.97 8.82
N GLY A 43 -16.64 -9.54 7.89
CA GLY A 43 -17.19 -10.90 7.99
C GLY A 43 -18.01 -11.11 9.27
N ASN A 44 -17.65 -12.14 10.05
CA ASN A 44 -18.32 -12.44 11.33
C ASN A 44 -17.55 -11.89 12.55
N THR A 45 -16.63 -10.94 12.34
CA THR A 45 -15.84 -10.35 13.43
C THR A 45 -16.56 -9.14 14.04
N THR A 46 -15.97 -8.55 15.08
CA THR A 46 -16.44 -7.27 15.66
C THR A 46 -15.68 -6.05 15.11
N HIS A 47 -14.73 -6.25 14.21
CA HIS A 47 -13.84 -5.20 13.71
C HIS A 47 -14.44 -4.54 12.47
N ASP A 48 -14.31 -3.22 12.41
CA ASP A 48 -14.70 -2.44 11.24
C ASP A 48 -13.55 -2.42 10.23
N ILE A 49 -13.92 -2.32 8.96
CA ILE A 49 -12.99 -2.11 7.85
C ILE A 49 -13.35 -0.82 7.12
N VAL A 50 -12.31 -0.08 6.73
CA VAL A 50 -12.41 1.10 5.87
C VAL A 50 -11.52 0.82 4.67
N PHE A 51 -12.12 0.47 3.55
CA PHE A 51 -11.42 0.08 2.33
C PHE A 51 -11.43 1.20 1.29
N ILE A 52 -10.28 1.46 0.68
CA ILE A 52 -10.13 2.39 -0.45
C ILE A 52 -9.47 1.67 -1.62
N GLN A 53 -10.10 1.74 -2.79
CA GLN A 53 -9.51 1.31 -4.05
C GLN A 53 -8.57 2.41 -4.55
N ARG A 54 -7.27 2.26 -4.32
CA ARG A 54 -6.22 3.25 -4.62
C ARG A 54 -6.39 3.94 -5.98
N HIS A 55 -6.55 3.14 -7.04
CA HIS A 55 -6.60 3.64 -8.41
C HIS A 55 -7.97 4.21 -8.80
N HIS A 56 -9.03 3.96 -8.02
CA HIS A 56 -10.38 4.45 -8.27
C HIS A 56 -10.87 5.34 -7.12
N ALA A 57 -9.95 5.87 -6.33
CA ALA A 57 -10.28 6.56 -5.09
C ALA A 57 -10.98 7.90 -5.32
N ASP A 58 -10.82 8.53 -6.49
CA ASP A 58 -11.44 9.81 -6.81
C ASP A 58 -12.96 9.66 -6.93
N ALA A 59 -13.71 10.32 -6.06
CA ALA A 59 -15.16 10.26 -6.04
C ALA A 59 -15.83 11.01 -7.20
N ALA A 60 -15.12 11.93 -7.88
CA ALA A 60 -15.69 12.76 -8.93
C ALA A 60 -15.95 11.98 -10.24
N ASN A 61 -15.07 11.03 -10.58
CA ASN A 61 -15.17 10.25 -11.82
C ASN A 61 -15.09 8.73 -11.61
N HIS A 62 -14.57 8.27 -10.47
CA HIS A 62 -14.29 6.85 -10.18
C HIS A 62 -13.46 6.14 -11.27
N GLU A 63 -12.74 6.89 -12.08
CA GLU A 63 -11.91 6.37 -13.16
C GLU A 63 -10.57 5.84 -12.63
N TYR A 64 -9.91 5.01 -13.44
CA TYR A 64 -8.58 4.51 -13.10
C TYR A 64 -7.54 5.65 -13.20
N ASN A 65 -6.90 5.94 -12.08
CA ASN A 65 -5.75 6.83 -11.99
C ASN A 65 -4.45 6.03 -11.95
N GLN A 66 -3.54 6.36 -12.88
CA GLN A 66 -2.17 5.84 -12.87
C GLN A 66 -1.46 6.20 -11.57
N PRO A 67 -0.46 5.42 -11.10
CA PRO A 67 0.21 5.64 -9.83
C PRO A 67 0.65 7.09 -9.56
N ALA A 68 1.19 7.80 -10.55
CA ALA A 68 1.63 9.19 -10.41
C ALA A 68 0.48 10.20 -10.22
N ASN A 69 -0.74 9.85 -10.63
CA ASN A 69 -1.93 10.71 -10.60
C ASN A 69 -2.87 10.36 -9.44
N VAL A 70 -2.57 9.32 -8.65
CA VAL A 70 -3.35 8.99 -7.46
C VAL A 70 -3.20 10.10 -6.43
N ASN A 71 -4.32 10.58 -5.88
CA ASN A 71 -4.32 11.60 -4.85
C ASN A 71 -4.08 11.00 -3.45
N TYR A 72 -2.82 10.61 -3.18
CA TYR A 72 -2.43 9.96 -1.92
C TYR A 72 -2.72 10.82 -0.68
N ARG A 73 -2.64 12.16 -0.81
CA ARG A 73 -2.98 13.09 0.28
C ARG A 73 -4.44 12.96 0.67
N ALA A 74 -5.35 12.97 -0.31
CA ALA A 74 -6.77 12.77 -0.05
C ALA A 74 -7.05 11.39 0.57
N ILE A 75 -6.44 10.32 0.05
CA ILE A 75 -6.63 8.95 0.57
C ILE A 75 -6.25 8.84 2.05
N VAL A 76 -5.05 9.29 2.42
CA VAL A 76 -4.58 9.17 3.81
C VAL A 76 -5.37 10.09 4.74
N THR A 77 -5.69 11.31 4.31
CA THR A 77 -6.55 12.23 5.08
C THR A 77 -7.94 11.64 5.30
N ALA A 78 -8.54 10.98 4.30
CA ALA A 78 -9.84 10.32 4.45
C ALA A 78 -9.78 9.17 5.46
N LEU A 79 -8.75 8.32 5.43
CA LEU A 79 -8.58 7.25 6.42
C LEU A 79 -8.40 7.80 7.85
N ASN A 80 -7.65 8.89 8.00
CA ASN A 80 -7.49 9.57 9.28
C ASN A 80 -8.83 10.12 9.80
N GLN A 81 -9.65 10.74 8.92
CA GLN A 81 -10.99 11.23 9.28
C GLN A 81 -11.97 10.10 9.65
N GLU A 82 -11.84 8.93 9.02
CA GLU A 82 -12.59 7.72 9.39
C GLU A 82 -12.06 7.04 10.66
N LYS A 83 -11.02 7.60 11.29
CA LYS A 83 -10.46 7.17 12.59
C LYS A 83 -10.04 5.71 12.58
N VAL A 84 -9.37 5.28 11.51
CA VAL A 84 -8.75 3.95 11.47
C VAL A 84 -7.65 3.85 12.53
N ASP A 85 -7.52 2.69 13.16
CA ASP A 85 -6.45 2.42 14.13
C ASP A 85 -5.11 2.09 13.45
N CYS A 86 -5.16 1.60 12.22
CA CYS A 86 -4.00 1.32 11.38
C CYS A 86 -4.38 1.28 9.90
N ILE A 87 -3.37 1.33 9.05
CA ILE A 87 -3.47 1.17 7.61
C ILE A 87 -2.64 -0.05 7.19
N ILE A 88 -3.27 -0.95 6.43
CA ILE A 88 -2.58 -2.04 5.73
C ILE A 88 -2.72 -1.79 4.24
N GLY A 89 -1.60 -1.51 3.58
CA GLY A 89 -1.54 -1.38 2.14
C GLY A 89 -1.27 -2.73 1.48
N VAL A 90 -2.01 -3.05 0.43
CA VAL A 90 -1.81 -4.25 -0.40
C VAL A 90 -1.30 -3.83 -1.77
N TYR A 91 -0.18 -4.44 -2.19
CA TYR A 91 0.60 -4.00 -3.35
C TYR A 91 0.94 -5.15 -4.28
N SER A 92 0.72 -4.95 -5.58
CA SER A 92 1.40 -5.70 -6.64
C SER A 92 2.81 -5.16 -6.80
N VAL A 93 3.82 -6.04 -6.79
CA VAL A 93 5.23 -5.64 -6.92
C VAL A 93 6.00 -6.55 -7.86
N GLY A 94 7.00 -5.98 -8.52
CA GLY A 94 8.04 -6.75 -9.19
C GLY A 94 9.12 -7.17 -8.19
N SER A 95 9.56 -8.41 -8.26
CA SER A 95 10.75 -8.86 -7.53
C SER A 95 12.01 -8.56 -8.32
N MET A 96 12.98 -7.89 -7.69
CA MET A 96 14.31 -7.68 -8.24
C MET A 96 15.29 -8.80 -7.88
N ARG A 97 14.82 -9.88 -7.24
CA ARG A 97 15.63 -11.03 -6.83
C ARG A 97 15.03 -12.38 -7.24
N LEU A 98 15.88 -13.28 -7.72
CA LEU A 98 15.43 -14.61 -8.18
C LEU A 98 15.00 -15.54 -7.05
N ASP A 99 15.48 -15.32 -5.82
CA ASP A 99 15.11 -16.09 -4.63
C ASP A 99 13.78 -15.63 -4.01
N ILE A 100 13.14 -14.60 -4.57
CA ILE A 100 11.79 -14.14 -4.21
C ILE A 100 10.87 -14.38 -5.43
N PRO A 101 10.26 -15.57 -5.55
CA PRO A 101 9.50 -15.95 -6.74
C PRO A 101 8.12 -15.29 -6.81
N ILE A 102 7.54 -15.32 -8.01
CA ILE A 102 6.14 -14.92 -8.25
C ILE A 102 5.20 -15.72 -7.34
N GLY A 103 4.21 -15.04 -6.77
CA GLY A 103 3.24 -15.55 -5.83
C GLY A 103 3.70 -15.52 -4.38
N GLN A 104 4.97 -15.21 -4.09
CA GLN A 104 5.43 -15.03 -2.71
C GLN A 104 4.90 -13.71 -2.14
N LEU A 105 4.43 -13.77 -0.89
CA LEU A 105 4.14 -12.58 -0.10
C LEU A 105 5.43 -12.08 0.55
N VAL A 106 5.64 -10.77 0.56
CA VAL A 106 6.72 -10.14 1.30
C VAL A 106 6.11 -9.06 2.18
N ILE A 107 6.55 -8.99 3.43
CA ILE A 107 6.17 -7.91 4.36
C ILE A 107 7.42 -7.05 4.58
N PRO A 108 7.62 -5.97 3.79
CA PRO A 108 8.77 -5.08 3.92
C PRO A 108 8.91 -4.49 5.33
N ASP A 109 10.15 -4.35 5.80
CA ASP A 109 10.50 -3.55 6.99
C ASP A 109 10.90 -2.12 6.65
N ASP A 110 11.24 -1.85 5.39
CA ASP A 110 11.68 -0.53 4.97
C ASP A 110 11.26 -0.23 3.52
N TYR A 111 11.40 1.03 3.14
CA TYR A 111 11.17 1.47 1.77
C TYR A 111 12.19 2.53 1.33
N PHE A 112 12.48 2.53 0.04
CA PHE A 112 13.36 3.49 -0.60
C PHE A 112 12.59 4.24 -1.68
N ASN A 113 12.40 5.55 -1.49
CA ASN A 113 11.78 6.42 -2.48
C ASN A 113 12.65 7.67 -2.72
N PRO A 114 13.51 7.65 -3.75
CA PRO A 114 14.32 8.82 -4.10
C PRO A 114 13.54 9.87 -4.91
N PHE A 115 12.24 9.65 -5.18
CA PHE A 115 11.43 10.49 -6.05
C PHE A 115 10.30 11.18 -5.31
N ASN A 116 9.98 12.42 -5.70
CA ASN A 116 8.76 13.17 -5.37
C ASN A 116 8.16 12.85 -3.97
N ILE A 117 8.92 13.11 -2.90
CA ILE A 117 8.47 12.85 -1.53
C ILE A 117 7.27 13.76 -1.23
N LEU A 118 6.15 13.15 -0.82
CA LEU A 118 4.90 13.86 -0.56
C LEU A 118 4.78 14.20 0.92
N ASN A 119 4.04 15.27 1.20
CA ASN A 119 3.65 15.74 2.52
C ASN A 119 2.23 16.32 2.49
N ILE A 120 1.46 16.19 3.57
CA ILE A 120 0.13 16.78 3.78
C ILE A 120 0.26 18.21 4.34
N SER A 121 0.98 18.36 5.46
CA SER A 121 1.22 19.61 6.17
C SER A 121 2.30 20.44 5.48
N THR A 122 2.09 21.75 5.40
CA THR A 122 3.12 22.70 4.92
C THR A 122 3.98 23.25 6.06
N SER A 123 3.78 22.75 7.28
CA SER A 123 4.46 23.20 8.50
C SER A 123 5.56 22.22 8.96
N TYR A 124 6.15 22.47 10.13
CA TYR A 124 7.15 21.58 10.74
C TYR A 124 6.61 20.16 11.02
N GLU A 125 5.30 19.96 11.09
CA GLU A 125 4.67 18.66 11.29
C GLU A 125 5.01 17.65 10.18
N ALA A 126 5.38 18.11 8.98
CA ALA A 126 5.85 17.26 7.89
C ALA A 126 7.25 16.65 8.14
N HIS A 127 8.00 17.14 9.15
CA HIS A 127 9.31 16.59 9.52
C HIS A 127 9.16 15.32 10.37
N VAL A 128 8.78 14.22 9.71
CA VAL A 128 8.69 12.90 10.32
C VAL A 128 9.86 12.00 9.93
N VAL A 129 10.24 11.11 10.85
CA VAL A 129 11.14 9.99 10.54
C VAL A 129 10.28 8.86 9.98
N PRO A 130 10.39 8.55 8.67
CA PRO A 130 9.58 7.51 8.05
C PRO A 130 9.94 6.13 8.60
N HIS A 131 8.94 5.28 8.78
CA HIS A 131 9.14 3.86 9.11
C HIS A 131 7.92 3.01 8.71
N ILE A 132 8.14 1.70 8.62
CA ILE A 132 7.06 0.71 8.68
C ILE A 132 6.81 0.35 10.15
N THR A 133 5.55 0.32 10.59
CA THR A 133 5.24 0.10 12.00
C THR A 133 5.52 -1.34 12.43
N GLU A 134 6.63 -1.53 13.14
CA GLU A 134 7.18 -2.85 13.50
C GLU A 134 6.15 -3.76 14.21
N PRO A 135 5.42 -3.33 15.25
CA PRO A 135 4.46 -4.22 15.92
C PRO A 135 3.35 -4.73 14.98
N LEU A 136 2.86 -3.88 14.06
CA LEU A 136 1.84 -4.25 13.08
C LEU A 136 2.42 -5.23 12.05
N ARG A 137 3.63 -4.95 11.56
CA ARG A 137 4.39 -5.80 10.63
C ARG A 137 4.64 -7.19 11.20
N THR A 138 5.20 -7.27 12.42
CA THR A 138 5.46 -8.54 13.11
C THR A 138 4.17 -9.35 13.29
N HIS A 139 3.07 -8.69 13.65
CA HIS A 139 1.79 -9.37 13.79
C HIS A 139 1.29 -9.94 12.44
N LEU A 140 1.41 -9.17 11.34
CA LEU A 140 1.03 -9.64 10.01
C LEU A 140 1.87 -10.84 9.56
N VAL A 141 3.19 -10.80 9.75
CA VAL A 141 4.08 -11.93 9.43
C VAL A 141 3.63 -13.20 10.16
N GLN A 142 3.39 -13.09 11.47
CA GLN A 142 2.93 -14.22 12.28
C GLN A 142 1.59 -14.79 11.79
N LEU A 143 0.61 -13.93 11.50
CA LEU A 143 -0.70 -14.35 10.99
C LEU A 143 -0.61 -15.06 9.64
N LEU A 144 0.20 -14.55 8.72
CA LEU A 144 0.38 -15.14 7.40
C LEU A 144 1.12 -16.49 7.47
N GLN A 145 2.12 -16.61 8.35
CA GLN A 145 2.79 -17.88 8.63
C GLN A 145 1.83 -18.90 9.25
N GLN A 146 1.00 -18.50 10.22
CA GLN A 146 -0.03 -19.37 10.82
C GLN A 146 -1.07 -19.84 9.80
N ALA A 147 -1.36 -19.01 8.79
CA ALA A 147 -2.22 -19.36 7.67
C ALA A 147 -1.54 -20.28 6.62
N ASN A 148 -0.29 -20.71 6.86
CA ASN A 148 0.54 -21.50 5.93
C ASN A 148 0.74 -20.83 4.57
N LEU A 149 0.77 -19.50 4.53
CA LEU A 149 1.09 -18.75 3.32
C LEU A 149 2.60 -18.63 3.16
N ASN A 150 3.08 -18.69 1.92
CA ASN A 150 4.50 -18.46 1.60
C ASN A 150 4.82 -16.96 1.77
N VAL A 151 5.26 -16.59 2.96
CA VAL A 151 5.58 -15.22 3.35
C VAL A 151 7.06 -15.06 3.69
N ARG A 152 7.66 -14.00 3.15
CA ARG A 152 8.98 -13.52 3.53
C ARG A 152 8.84 -12.39 4.55
N ASP A 153 9.55 -12.54 5.65
CA ASP A 153 9.74 -11.53 6.68
C ASP A 153 10.88 -10.59 6.27
N GLY A 154 10.55 -9.36 5.89
CA GLY A 154 11.52 -8.30 5.59
C GLY A 154 11.97 -8.17 4.15
N GLY A 155 12.64 -7.05 3.90
CA GLY A 155 13.06 -6.59 2.58
C GLY A 155 12.67 -5.13 2.36
N VAL A 156 13.35 -4.49 1.41
CA VAL A 156 13.15 -3.07 1.09
C VAL A 156 12.28 -2.94 -0.15
N TYR A 157 11.19 -2.18 -0.02
CA TYR A 157 10.33 -1.77 -1.13
C TYR A 157 10.91 -0.53 -1.82
N VAL A 158 11.33 -0.64 -3.07
CA VAL A 158 11.78 0.51 -3.87
C VAL A 158 10.61 1.09 -4.66
N GLN A 159 10.36 2.39 -4.49
CA GLN A 159 9.36 3.09 -5.28
C GLN A 159 9.97 3.77 -6.50
N THR A 160 9.32 3.58 -7.66
CA THR A 160 9.54 4.37 -8.88
C THR A 160 8.28 5.16 -9.23
N SER A 161 8.41 6.17 -10.09
CA SER A 161 7.29 7.06 -10.42
C SER A 161 6.22 6.40 -11.32
N GLY A 162 6.58 5.38 -12.10
CA GLY A 162 5.72 4.89 -13.19
C GLY A 162 5.42 5.96 -14.25
N PRO A 163 4.42 5.75 -15.13
CA PRO A 163 3.63 4.53 -15.30
C PRO A 163 4.33 3.46 -16.15
N ARG A 164 5.43 3.81 -16.83
CA ARG A 164 6.25 2.81 -17.51
C ARG A 164 6.95 1.93 -16.46
N PHE A 165 7.17 0.66 -16.81
CA PHE A 165 8.14 -0.16 -16.09
C PHE A 165 9.56 0.39 -16.25
N GLU A 166 10.43 -0.08 -15.37
CA GLU A 166 11.83 0.26 -15.31
C GLU A 166 12.60 -0.39 -16.48
N THR A 167 13.64 0.29 -16.93
CA THR A 167 14.66 -0.28 -17.81
C THR A 167 15.50 -1.30 -17.06
N LYS A 168 16.15 -2.22 -17.79
CA LYS A 168 17.09 -3.18 -17.19
C LYS A 168 18.22 -2.51 -16.40
N SER A 169 18.67 -1.32 -16.82
CA SER A 169 19.69 -0.54 -16.11
C SER A 169 19.17 0.04 -14.80
N GLU A 170 17.94 0.57 -14.79
CA GLU A 170 17.29 1.06 -13.57
C GLU A 170 17.09 -0.09 -12.56
N ILE A 171 16.61 -1.26 -13.01
CA ILE A 171 16.49 -2.43 -12.13
C ILE A 171 17.84 -2.87 -11.54
N ARG A 172 18.91 -2.90 -12.33
CA ARG A 172 20.25 -3.22 -11.81
C ARG A 172 20.73 -2.22 -10.75
N PHE A 173 20.36 -0.95 -10.89
CA PHE A 173 20.69 0.08 -9.92
C PHE A 173 19.88 -0.10 -8.63
N PHE A 174 18.55 -0.21 -8.75
CA PHE A 174 17.66 -0.32 -7.59
C PHE A 174 17.82 -1.62 -6.82
N SER A 175 18.21 -2.72 -7.47
CA SER A 175 18.46 -4.00 -6.79
C SER A 175 19.63 -3.97 -5.80
N GLN A 176 20.45 -2.91 -5.83
CA GLN A 176 21.48 -2.68 -4.81
C GLN A 176 20.90 -2.15 -3.49
N TYR A 177 19.67 -1.63 -3.51
CA TYR A 177 19.03 -0.94 -2.39
C TYR A 177 17.75 -1.61 -1.91
N GLY A 178 17.23 -2.59 -2.66
CA GLY A 178 16.07 -3.34 -2.21
C GLY A 178 15.71 -4.55 -3.06
N GLU A 179 14.75 -5.29 -2.54
CA GLU A 179 14.28 -6.56 -3.08
C GLU A 179 13.11 -6.40 -4.03
N LEU A 180 12.27 -5.40 -3.79
CA LEU A 180 10.98 -5.22 -4.46
C LEU A 180 10.94 -3.87 -5.18
N VAL A 181 10.23 -3.81 -6.28
CA VAL A 181 9.94 -2.56 -6.99
C VAL A 181 8.43 -2.39 -7.16
N GLY A 182 7.94 -1.19 -6.88
CA GLY A 182 6.55 -0.79 -7.11
C GLY A 182 6.42 0.72 -7.28
N MET A 183 5.18 1.22 -7.35
CA MET A 183 4.93 2.63 -7.72
C MET A 183 4.08 3.43 -6.72
N THR A 184 3.61 2.81 -5.63
CA THR A 184 2.54 3.41 -4.80
C THR A 184 2.81 3.39 -3.27
N GLY A 185 3.43 2.33 -2.74
CA GLY A 185 3.47 2.10 -1.29
C GLY A 185 4.24 3.13 -0.46
N ALA A 186 5.35 3.67 -0.96
CA ALA A 186 6.16 4.62 -0.19
C ALA A 186 5.46 5.98 -0.01
N HIS A 187 4.62 6.39 -0.96
CA HIS A 187 3.77 7.58 -0.79
C HIS A 187 2.78 7.39 0.36
N GLU A 188 2.13 6.23 0.43
CA GLU A 188 1.16 5.92 1.49
C GLU A 188 1.84 5.79 2.85
N ALA A 189 2.99 5.12 2.91
CA ALA A 189 3.78 4.99 4.13
C ALA A 189 4.21 6.35 4.69
N GLY A 190 4.80 7.21 3.84
CA GLY A 190 5.30 8.52 4.27
C GLY A 190 4.18 9.41 4.82
N LEU A 191 3.05 9.47 4.11
CA LEU A 191 1.90 10.26 4.55
C LEU A 191 1.22 9.68 5.80
N ALA A 192 1.14 8.35 5.94
CA ALA A 192 0.61 7.71 7.15
C ALA A 192 1.46 8.06 8.39
N ASN A 193 2.79 8.07 8.24
CA ASN A 193 3.71 8.51 9.30
C ASN A 193 3.47 9.97 9.70
N GLU A 194 3.25 10.85 8.72
CA GLU A 194 2.97 12.27 8.95
C GLU A 194 1.72 12.47 9.82
N VAL A 195 0.65 11.72 9.56
CA VAL A 195 -0.58 11.76 10.36
C VAL A 195 -0.57 10.81 11.57
N LYS A 196 0.57 10.17 11.86
CA LYS A 196 0.79 9.26 13.00
C LYS A 196 -0.14 8.03 13.00
N LEU A 197 -0.50 7.53 11.82
CA LEU A 197 -1.25 6.28 11.67
C LEU A 197 -0.28 5.11 11.50
N PRO A 198 -0.38 4.06 12.34
CA PRO A 198 0.35 2.81 12.13
C PRO A 198 0.14 2.25 10.73
N PHE A 199 1.23 1.89 10.05
CA PHE A 199 1.19 1.48 8.65
C PHE A 199 2.05 0.24 8.41
N ALA A 200 1.54 -0.69 7.59
CA ALA A 200 2.29 -1.84 7.10
C ALA A 200 1.97 -2.16 5.64
N MET A 201 2.94 -2.74 4.94
CA MET A 201 2.81 -3.18 3.55
C MET A 201 2.66 -4.70 3.47
N VAL A 202 1.70 -5.15 2.67
CA VAL A 202 1.60 -6.54 2.19
C VAL A 202 1.89 -6.53 0.70
N SER A 203 3.09 -6.93 0.32
CA SER A 203 3.54 -6.98 -1.06
C SER A 203 3.34 -8.36 -1.65
N ILE A 204 2.70 -8.44 -2.81
CA ILE A 204 2.43 -9.65 -3.57
C ILE A 204 3.30 -9.60 -4.82
N VAL A 205 4.26 -10.51 -4.94
CA VAL A 205 5.12 -10.57 -6.11
C VAL A 205 4.32 -11.13 -7.29
N ASP A 206 4.02 -10.31 -8.29
CA ASP A 206 3.26 -10.72 -9.47
C ASP A 206 4.16 -10.96 -10.69
N ASN A 207 5.37 -10.39 -10.69
CA ASN A 207 6.36 -10.54 -11.75
C ASN A 207 7.80 -10.46 -11.23
N LEU A 208 8.74 -10.94 -12.06
CA LEU A 208 10.16 -10.62 -11.89
C LEU A 208 10.46 -9.34 -12.68
N ALA A 209 11.20 -8.42 -12.06
CA ALA A 209 11.51 -7.13 -12.65
C ALA A 209 12.26 -7.25 -13.99
N ASN A 210 12.18 -6.19 -14.80
CA ASN A 210 12.64 -6.21 -16.18
C ASN A 210 14.10 -6.69 -16.31
N GLY A 211 14.30 -7.77 -17.08
CA GLY A 211 15.62 -8.37 -17.30
C GLY A 211 16.00 -9.51 -16.35
N LEU A 212 15.16 -9.85 -15.37
CA LEU A 212 15.38 -11.01 -14.49
C LEU A 212 14.53 -12.23 -14.88
N GLY A 213 13.33 -12.03 -15.41
CA GLY A 213 12.40 -13.11 -15.75
C GLY A 213 11.90 -13.08 -17.19
N HIS A 214 10.74 -13.70 -17.39
CA HIS A 214 10.02 -13.64 -18.65
C HIS A 214 9.67 -12.21 -19.05
N LYS A 215 9.34 -12.03 -20.33
CA LYS A 215 8.94 -10.73 -20.84
C LYS A 215 7.72 -10.22 -20.05
N LEU A 216 7.87 -9.01 -19.49
CA LEU A 216 6.76 -8.25 -18.93
C LEU A 216 5.93 -7.77 -20.12
N THR A 217 4.71 -8.33 -20.29
CA THR A 217 3.81 -8.29 -21.47
C THR A 217 4.06 -9.31 -22.58
#